data_AF-A0A1G1YYT0-F1
#
_entry.id   AF-A0A1G1YYT0-F1
#
_cell.length_a   1.000
_cell.length_b   1.000
_cell.length_c   1.000
_cell.angle_alpha   90.00
_cell.angle_beta   90.00
_cell.angle_gamma   90.00
#
_symmetry.space_group_name_H-M   'P 1'
#
loop_
_entity.id
_entity.type
_entity.pdbx_description
1 polymer ?
#
loop_
_entity_poly.entity_id
_entity_poly.type
_entity_poly.pdbx_seq_one_letter_code
_entity_poly.pdbx_strand_id
1 'polypeptide(L)'
;MALGSKKQSGVILLLVILIVTAILSTSAIFGALILREIQQSRLIDQSMQAFYLAESGLERALHQVRRLEAVWDCGSMAAGSFCQADGSCSVISPRLSCITKSQGNLFWPKGDWDIAVNNEKEVAVNLPAGESVQIDLFNPYKTGEAQTQIESFLVIGQANVNTTIYGELNNLTWLLGGTADCSLPAPSWPTISRNFLPIIYDESSGYSSSGYRTAICDKSSLDCLPINPNCSYVLRLSNNVFPDPLPGIFKISIYDKTEEPMAEENKLDIPSRLDIGAKAIFGNSSQLVRAKTPMRPPLSGLYDFVVFSEQPIVK
;
A
#
# COMPACT_ATOMS: atom_id res chain seq x y z
N MET A 1 -92.76 1.24 36.76
CA MET A 1 -92.20 0.76 35.47
C MET A 1 -90.69 0.63 35.66
N ALA A 2 -90.22 -0.55 36.06
CA ALA A 2 -88.82 -0.81 36.41
C ALA A 2 -88.05 -1.26 35.16
N LEU A 3 -87.19 -0.40 34.63
CA LEU A 3 -86.28 -0.75 33.54
C LEU A 3 -85.06 -1.50 34.10
N GLY A 4 -84.86 -2.72 33.59
CA GLY A 4 -83.85 -3.67 34.04
C GLY A 4 -82.42 -3.26 33.68
N SER A 5 -81.60 -3.04 34.70
CA SER A 5 -80.14 -2.96 34.60
C SER A 5 -79.57 -4.39 34.63
N LYS A 6 -79.32 -4.98 33.45
CA LYS A 6 -78.52 -6.21 33.30
C LYS A 6 -78.05 -6.34 31.84
N LYS A 7 -76.77 -6.03 31.59
CA LYS A 7 -75.89 -6.49 30.47
C LYS A 7 -74.83 -5.43 30.06
N GLN A 8 -74.01 -4.93 30.99
CA GLN A 8 -72.83 -4.10 30.66
C GLN A 8 -71.47 -4.68 31.12
N SER A 9 -71.45 -5.77 31.89
CA SER A 9 -70.20 -6.32 32.45
C SER A 9 -69.26 -6.99 31.43
N GLY A 10 -69.76 -7.42 30.27
CA GLY A 10 -68.92 -8.11 29.26
C GLY A 10 -68.00 -7.18 28.47
N VAL A 11 -68.43 -5.92 28.26
CA VAL A 11 -67.67 -4.94 27.47
C VAL A 11 -66.44 -4.45 28.22
N ILE A 12 -66.52 -4.33 29.55
CA ILE A 12 -65.39 -3.90 30.39
C ILE A 12 -64.23 -4.92 30.33
N LEU A 13 -64.54 -6.22 30.34
CA LEU A 13 -63.51 -7.27 30.25
C LEU A 13 -62.76 -7.20 28.91
N LEU A 14 -63.48 -7.02 27.80
CA LEU A 14 -62.88 -6.88 26.48
C LEU A 14 -61.98 -5.65 26.37
N LEU A 15 -62.40 -4.52 26.97
CA LEU A 15 -61.60 -3.31 27.01
C LEU A 15 -60.30 -3.51 27.79
N VAL A 16 -60.36 -4.17 28.97
CA VAL A 16 -59.17 -4.47 29.77
C VAL A 16 -58.21 -5.39 29.03
N ILE A 17 -58.71 -6.44 28.38
CA ILE A 17 -57.88 -7.35 27.60
C ILE A 17 -57.19 -6.59 26.46
N LEU A 18 -57.90 -5.72 25.74
CA LEU A 18 -57.34 -4.94 24.64
C LEU A 18 -56.25 -3.97 25.12
N ILE A 19 -56.46 -3.31 26.26
CA ILE A 19 -55.46 -2.42 26.85
C ILE A 19 -54.22 -3.22 27.28
N VAL A 20 -54.39 -4.36 27.95
CA VAL A 20 -53.28 -5.20 28.38
C VAL A 20 -52.50 -5.76 27.18
N THR A 21 -53.17 -6.20 26.11
CA THR A 21 -52.48 -6.70 24.92
C THR A 21 -51.74 -5.60 24.18
N ALA A 22 -52.26 -4.37 24.14
CA ALA A 22 -51.56 -3.21 23.57
C ALA A 22 -50.31 -2.83 24.38
N ILE A 23 -50.38 -2.88 25.71
CA ILE A 23 -49.22 -2.64 26.59
C ILE A 23 -48.18 -3.75 26.42
N LEU A 24 -48.61 -5.01 26.36
CA LEU A 24 -47.70 -6.13 26.16
C LEU A 24 -47.01 -6.07 24.79
N SER A 25 -47.75 -5.77 23.72
CA SER A 25 -47.16 -5.69 22.36
C SER A 25 -46.17 -4.54 22.24
N THR A 26 -46.49 -3.36 22.78
CA THR A 26 -45.56 -2.22 22.79
C THR A 26 -44.31 -2.52 23.62
N SER A 27 -44.46 -3.12 24.81
CA SER A 27 -43.31 -3.50 25.64
C SER A 27 -42.41 -4.54 24.98
N ALA A 28 -42.99 -5.51 24.25
CA ALA A 28 -42.24 -6.51 23.49
C ALA A 28 -41.43 -5.87 22.34
N ILE A 29 -42.02 -4.90 21.63
CA ILE A 29 -41.34 -4.16 20.56
C ILE A 29 -40.17 -3.36 21.14
N PHE A 30 -40.39 -2.63 22.24
CA PHE A 30 -39.31 -1.90 22.92
C PHE A 30 -38.20 -2.84 23.43
N GLY A 31 -38.56 -3.99 24.01
CA GLY A 31 -37.58 -4.99 24.44
C GLY A 31 -36.73 -5.51 23.27
N ALA A 32 -37.36 -5.81 22.13
CA ALA A 32 -36.64 -6.24 20.93
C ALA A 32 -35.71 -5.15 20.39
N LEU A 33 -36.15 -3.88 20.39
CA LEU A 33 -35.31 -2.74 20.00
C LEU A 33 -34.10 -2.59 20.93
N ILE A 34 -34.29 -2.63 22.25
CA ILE A 34 -33.20 -2.51 23.22
C ILE A 34 -32.19 -3.65 23.06
N LEU A 35 -32.66 -4.90 22.88
CA LEU A 35 -31.76 -6.03 22.66
C LEU A 35 -30.94 -5.89 21.38
N ARG A 36 -31.55 -5.37 20.31
CA ARG A 36 -30.86 -5.06 19.05
C ARG A 36 -29.79 -3.99 19.26
N GLU A 37 -30.10 -2.91 19.96
CA GLU A 37 -29.13 -1.84 20.26
C GLU A 37 -27.97 -2.34 21.14
N ILE A 38 -28.23 -3.19 22.14
CA ILE A 38 -27.19 -3.80 22.96
C ILE A 38 -26.27 -4.70 22.12
N GLN A 39 -26.85 -5.52 21.24
CA GLN A 39 -26.06 -6.37 20.33
C GLN A 39 -25.21 -5.53 19.37
N GLN A 40 -25.78 -4.46 18.81
CA GLN A 40 -25.07 -3.53 17.94
C GLN A 40 -23.95 -2.80 18.69
N SER A 41 -24.19 -2.33 19.92
CA SER A 41 -23.17 -1.72 20.77
C SER A 41 -22.00 -2.67 21.02
N ARG A 42 -22.27 -3.96 21.33
CA ARG A 42 -21.21 -4.95 21.52
C ARG A 42 -20.39 -5.19 20.26
N LEU A 43 -21.02 -5.20 19.08
CA LEU A 43 -20.31 -5.33 17.80
C LEU A 43 -19.44 -4.09 17.51
N ILE A 44 -19.94 -2.89 17.84
CA ILE A 44 -19.17 -1.65 17.71
C ILE A 44 -17.94 -1.69 18.62
N ASP A 45 -18.10 -2.06 19.89
CA ASP A 45 -16.99 -2.16 20.84
C ASP A 45 -15.92 -3.17 20.39
N GLN A 46 -16.35 -4.35 19.91
CA GLN A 46 -15.43 -5.36 19.38
C GLN A 46 -14.69 -4.84 18.14
N SER A 47 -15.37 -4.11 17.27
CA SER A 47 -14.77 -3.52 16.08
C SER A 47 -13.74 -2.43 16.40
N MET A 48 -14.00 -1.62 17.44
CA MET A 48 -13.10 -0.57 17.91
C MET A 48 -11.82 -1.17 18.52
N GLN A 49 -11.95 -2.26 19.29
CA GLN A 49 -10.80 -2.97 19.84
C GLN A 49 -9.95 -3.63 18.75
N ALA A 50 -10.58 -4.29 17.76
CA ALA A 50 -9.87 -4.83 16.60
C ALA A 50 -9.13 -3.73 15.83
N PHE A 51 -9.73 -2.54 15.68
CA PHE A 51 -9.09 -1.41 15.01
C PHE A 51 -7.83 -0.94 15.76
N TYR A 52 -7.90 -0.71 17.07
CA TYR A 52 -6.73 -0.29 17.86
C TYR A 52 -5.60 -1.32 17.87
N LEU A 53 -5.93 -2.62 17.88
CA LEU A 53 -4.94 -3.69 17.77
C LEU A 53 -4.23 -3.65 16.41
N ALA A 54 -4.99 -3.48 15.32
CA ALA A 54 -4.43 -3.37 13.99
C ALA A 54 -3.54 -2.11 13.82
N GLU A 55 -4.00 -0.95 14.31
CA GLU A 55 -3.23 0.31 14.28
C GLU A 55 -1.93 0.20 15.09
N SER A 56 -2.00 -0.37 16.31
CA SER A 56 -0.82 -0.57 17.15
C SER A 56 0.20 -1.51 16.51
N GLY A 57 -0.28 -2.56 15.83
CA GLY A 57 0.59 -3.46 15.06
C GLY A 57 1.26 -2.72 13.90
N LEU A 58 0.47 -1.99 13.13
CA LEU A 58 0.95 -1.22 11.99
C LEU A 58 2.03 -0.20 12.41
N GLU A 59 1.78 0.60 13.45
CA GLU A 59 2.75 1.57 13.97
C GLU A 59 4.04 0.89 14.44
N ARG A 60 3.96 -0.29 15.07
CA ARG A 60 5.14 -1.04 15.47
C ARG A 60 5.95 -1.52 14.27
N ALA A 61 5.30 -2.08 13.26
CA ALA A 61 5.98 -2.50 12.03
C ALA A 61 6.60 -1.30 11.31
N LEU A 62 5.87 -0.20 11.19
CA LEU A 62 6.36 1.04 10.61
C LEU A 62 7.57 1.60 11.39
N HIS A 63 7.52 1.57 12.73
CA HIS A 63 8.64 1.96 13.57
C HIS A 63 9.85 1.04 13.39
N GLN A 64 9.66 -0.28 13.28
CA GLN A 64 10.74 -1.24 13.01
C GLN A 64 11.38 -1.01 11.64
N VAL A 65 10.57 -0.83 10.60
CA VAL A 65 11.04 -0.49 9.24
C VAL A 65 11.84 0.82 9.27
N ARG A 66 11.31 1.87 9.92
CA ARG A 66 11.98 3.18 10.01
C ARG A 66 13.27 3.16 10.83
N ARG A 67 13.30 2.44 11.95
CA ARG A 67 14.41 2.50 12.91
C ARG A 67 15.60 1.65 12.49
N LEU A 68 15.39 0.53 11.79
CA LEU A 68 16.41 -0.52 11.69
C LEU A 68 16.72 -0.96 10.26
N GLU A 69 16.20 -0.27 9.24
CA GLU A 69 16.24 -0.77 7.84
C GLU A 69 15.83 -2.26 7.80
N ALA A 70 14.87 -2.64 8.66
CA ALA A 70 14.65 -4.04 9.00
C ALA A 70 14.39 -4.84 7.73
N VAL A 71 15.19 -5.87 7.52
CA VAL A 71 15.11 -6.69 6.33
C VAL A 71 13.79 -7.44 6.41
N TRP A 72 12.89 -7.14 5.48
CA TRP A 72 11.60 -7.82 5.39
C TRP A 72 11.79 -9.32 5.18
N ASP A 73 12.74 -9.70 4.33
CA ASP A 73 13.05 -11.08 4.03
C ASP A 73 14.54 -11.37 4.27
N CYS A 74 14.86 -12.07 5.36
CA CYS A 74 16.23 -12.46 5.66
C CYS A 74 16.90 -13.28 4.54
N GLY A 75 16.11 -14.01 3.74
CA GLY A 75 16.61 -14.79 2.61
C GLY A 75 17.27 -13.93 1.55
N SER A 76 16.83 -12.67 1.41
CA SER A 76 17.41 -11.69 0.47
C SER A 76 18.86 -11.35 0.78
N MET A 77 19.26 -11.43 2.06
CA MET A 77 20.60 -11.06 2.52
C MET A 77 21.54 -12.26 2.60
N ALA A 78 20.99 -13.44 2.91
CA ALA A 78 21.73 -14.69 2.94
C ALA A 78 20.77 -15.85 2.59
N ALA A 79 21.09 -16.58 1.52
CA ALA A 79 20.30 -17.74 1.11
C ALA A 79 20.10 -18.72 2.27
N GLY A 80 18.85 -19.12 2.53
CA GLY A 80 18.49 -19.98 3.65
C GLY A 80 18.35 -19.27 5.01
N SER A 81 18.57 -17.96 5.09
CA SER A 81 18.23 -17.19 6.29
C SER A 81 16.72 -16.93 6.35
N PHE A 82 16.18 -16.99 7.56
CA PHE A 82 14.76 -16.74 7.84
C PHE A 82 14.65 -15.87 9.08
N CYS A 83 13.52 -15.18 9.21
CA CYS A 83 13.25 -14.36 10.37
C CYS A 83 12.86 -15.24 11.57
N GLN A 84 13.68 -15.23 12.61
CA GLN A 84 13.44 -15.98 13.84
C GLN A 84 12.33 -15.34 14.67
N ALA A 85 11.75 -16.10 15.60
CA ALA A 85 10.69 -15.59 16.48
C ALA A 85 11.14 -14.40 17.35
N ASP A 86 12.44 -14.29 17.64
CA ASP A 86 13.03 -13.14 18.35
C ASP A 86 13.14 -11.88 17.47
N GLY A 87 12.86 -11.99 16.16
CA GLY A 87 12.87 -10.87 15.23
C GLY A 87 14.24 -10.60 14.67
N SER A 88 15.10 -11.62 14.65
CA SER A 88 16.41 -11.54 14.04
C SER A 88 16.59 -12.55 12.91
N CYS A 89 17.42 -12.20 11.92
CA CYS A 89 17.77 -13.11 10.84
C CYS A 89 18.71 -14.21 11.32
N SER A 90 18.38 -15.47 11.00
CA SER A 90 19.02 -16.66 11.57
C SER A 90 20.51 -16.87 11.24
N VAL A 91 21.02 -16.31 10.16
CA VAL A 91 22.36 -16.66 9.60
C VAL A 91 23.30 -15.45 9.50
N ILE A 92 22.85 -14.25 9.89
CA ILE A 92 23.63 -13.01 9.70
C ILE A 92 24.16 -12.50 11.04
N SER A 93 25.47 -12.25 11.09
CA SER A 93 26.14 -11.58 12.21
C SER A 93 26.69 -10.23 11.74
N PRO A 94 26.32 -9.09 12.34
CA PRO A 94 25.43 -8.93 13.49
C PRO A 94 23.98 -9.32 13.20
N ARG A 95 23.21 -9.67 14.24
CA ARG A 95 21.78 -10.01 14.12
C ARG A 95 21.00 -8.85 13.51
N LEU A 96 20.69 -8.92 12.22
CA LEU A 96 19.77 -7.96 11.60
C LEU A 96 18.36 -8.21 12.12
N SER A 97 17.65 -7.13 12.42
CA SER A 97 16.25 -7.21 12.82
C SER A 97 15.36 -7.43 11.60
N CYS A 98 14.31 -8.24 11.76
CA CYS A 98 13.35 -8.59 10.73
C CYS A 98 11.95 -8.69 11.34
N ILE A 99 10.92 -8.64 10.50
CA ILE A 99 9.52 -8.65 10.94
C ILE A 99 8.94 -10.04 10.64
N THR A 100 8.63 -10.83 11.67
CA THR A 100 7.82 -12.05 11.49
C THR A 100 6.33 -11.74 11.60
N LYS A 101 5.52 -12.63 11.02
CA LYS A 101 4.06 -12.67 11.24
C LYS A 101 3.66 -12.78 12.73
N SER A 102 4.57 -13.24 13.60
CA SER A 102 4.29 -13.53 15.02
C SER A 102 4.85 -12.50 16.01
N GLN A 103 5.74 -11.61 15.58
CA GLN A 103 6.41 -10.60 16.44
C GLN A 103 5.47 -9.55 17.04
N GLY A 104 4.24 -9.55 16.54
CA GLY A 104 3.16 -8.74 17.04
C GLY A 104 2.44 -9.27 18.27
N ASN A 105 2.56 -10.57 18.55
CA ASN A 105 1.77 -11.18 19.59
C ASN A 105 2.27 -10.67 20.95
N LEU A 106 1.65 -9.60 21.46
CA LEU A 106 1.69 -9.25 22.87
C LEU A 106 1.28 -10.53 23.57
N PHE A 107 2.24 -11.15 24.25
CA PHE A 107 2.17 -12.49 24.84
C PHE A 107 1.06 -12.56 25.89
N TRP A 108 -0.21 -12.53 25.45
CA TRP A 108 -1.44 -12.57 26.21
C TRP A 108 -2.54 -13.14 25.29
N PRO A 109 -3.34 -14.11 25.75
CA PRO A 109 -3.86 -15.16 24.89
C PRO A 109 -5.16 -14.80 24.12
N LYS A 110 -5.39 -13.55 23.71
CA LYS A 110 -6.71 -13.16 23.16
C LYS A 110 -6.74 -12.18 21.97
N GLY A 111 -5.60 -11.82 21.39
CA GLY A 111 -5.58 -10.97 20.19
C GLY A 111 -4.75 -11.59 19.09
N ASP A 112 -5.40 -12.31 18.17
CA ASP A 112 -4.75 -12.69 16.91
C ASP A 112 -4.71 -11.46 16.02
N TRP A 113 -3.53 -10.84 15.94
CA TRP A 113 -3.25 -9.91 14.86
C TRP A 113 -2.04 -10.36 14.05
N ASP A 114 -2.18 -10.26 12.74
CA ASP A 114 -1.22 -10.72 11.73
C ASP A 114 -0.73 -9.50 10.96
N ILE A 115 0.59 -9.36 10.86
CA ILE A 115 1.22 -8.35 10.00
C ILE A 115 1.83 -9.03 8.80
N ALA A 116 1.47 -8.51 7.63
CA ALA A 116 2.11 -8.78 6.37
C ALA A 116 2.67 -7.47 5.82
N VAL A 117 3.95 -7.40 5.53
CA VAL A 117 4.56 -6.29 4.80
C VAL A 117 4.91 -6.79 3.41
N ASN A 118 4.06 -6.55 2.43
CA ASN A 118 4.39 -6.98 1.07
C ASN A 118 5.04 -5.81 0.31
N ASN A 119 5.77 -6.11 -0.76
CA ASN A 119 6.12 -5.06 -1.71
C ASN A 119 4.85 -4.60 -2.45
N GLU A 120 4.79 -3.32 -2.78
CA GLU A 120 3.69 -2.80 -3.58
C GLU A 120 3.91 -3.15 -5.05
N LYS A 121 2.95 -3.83 -5.69
CA LYS A 121 3.02 -4.14 -7.13
C LYS A 121 2.46 -3.04 -8.03
N GLU A 122 1.58 -2.19 -7.47
CA GLU A 122 0.88 -1.14 -8.19
C GLU A 122 0.71 0.10 -7.32
N VAL A 123 1.14 1.24 -7.85
CA VAL A 123 1.11 2.55 -7.20
C VAL A 123 0.03 3.42 -7.82
N ALA A 124 -1.02 3.72 -7.07
CA ALA A 124 -2.06 4.65 -7.48
C ALA A 124 -1.75 6.05 -6.93
N VAL A 125 -1.66 7.04 -7.82
CA VAL A 125 -1.36 8.43 -7.47
C VAL A 125 -2.39 9.34 -8.12
N ASN A 126 -3.00 10.21 -7.32
CA ASN A 126 -3.76 11.32 -7.87
C ASN A 126 -2.75 12.40 -8.30
N LEU A 127 -2.67 12.69 -9.60
CA LEU A 127 -1.79 13.73 -10.15
C LEU A 127 -2.63 14.88 -10.71
N PRO A 128 -2.85 15.95 -9.93
CA PRO A 128 -3.40 17.20 -10.42
C PRO A 128 -2.56 17.84 -11.54
N ALA A 129 -3.16 18.77 -12.25
CA ALA A 129 -2.49 19.62 -13.25
C ALA A 129 -1.25 20.30 -12.65
N GLY A 130 -0.09 20.14 -13.31
CA GLY A 130 1.18 20.74 -12.89
C GLY A 130 1.92 20.01 -11.78
N GLU A 131 1.34 18.94 -11.23
CA GLU A 131 2.02 18.14 -10.23
C GLU A 131 2.90 17.06 -10.86
N SER A 132 3.88 16.60 -10.08
CA SER A 132 4.73 15.48 -10.46
C SER A 132 4.87 14.50 -9.31
N VAL A 133 4.93 13.22 -9.64
CA VAL A 133 5.30 12.15 -8.71
C VAL A 133 6.64 11.58 -9.11
N GLN A 134 7.44 11.25 -8.11
CA GLN A 134 8.70 10.57 -8.26
C GLN A 134 8.59 9.17 -7.63
N ILE A 135 8.96 8.17 -8.41
CA ILE A 135 9.10 6.79 -7.97
C ILE A 135 10.58 6.45 -8.08
N ASP A 136 11.20 6.25 -6.94
CA ASP A 136 12.58 5.79 -6.88
C ASP A 136 12.60 4.28 -7.12
N LEU A 137 13.55 3.78 -7.88
CA LEU A 137 13.74 2.36 -8.18
C LEU A 137 15.17 2.02 -7.81
N PHE A 138 15.51 2.17 -6.54
CA PHE A 138 16.84 1.82 -6.03
C PHE A 138 17.08 0.34 -6.22
N ASN A 139 18.23 0.00 -6.85
CA ASN A 139 18.69 -1.35 -7.24
C ASN A 139 17.61 -2.42 -7.01
N PRO A 140 16.63 -2.52 -7.94
CA PRO A 140 15.33 -3.09 -7.65
C PRO A 140 15.38 -4.54 -7.19
N TYR A 141 16.48 -5.26 -7.45
CA TYR A 141 16.59 -6.69 -7.18
C TYR A 141 17.96 -7.08 -6.59
N LYS A 142 18.47 -6.37 -5.58
CA LYS A 142 19.66 -6.80 -4.81
C LYS A 142 19.57 -8.21 -4.20
N THR A 143 18.40 -8.83 -4.23
CA THR A 143 18.16 -10.19 -3.75
C THR A 143 18.72 -11.16 -4.79
N GLY A 144 19.67 -12.02 -4.42
CA GLY A 144 20.55 -12.82 -5.30
C GLY A 144 19.94 -13.73 -6.37
N GLU A 145 18.63 -13.64 -6.65
CA GLU A 145 18.01 -14.14 -7.88
C GLU A 145 17.96 -12.99 -8.90
N ALA A 146 18.84 -13.04 -9.89
CA ALA A 146 18.82 -12.09 -10.99
C ALA A 146 17.47 -12.20 -11.72
N GLN A 147 16.55 -11.27 -11.45
CA GLN A 147 15.32 -11.19 -12.25
C GLN A 147 15.70 -10.95 -13.71
N THR A 148 15.07 -11.71 -14.59
CA THR A 148 15.25 -11.59 -16.03
C THR A 148 14.61 -10.29 -16.51
N GLN A 149 15.43 -9.25 -16.74
CA GLN A 149 15.10 -8.04 -17.51
C GLN A 149 13.75 -7.35 -17.21
N ILE A 150 13.79 -6.18 -16.56
CA ILE A 150 12.63 -5.27 -16.52
C ILE A 150 12.35 -4.77 -17.95
N GLU A 151 11.17 -5.06 -18.49
CA GLU A 151 10.81 -4.62 -19.83
C GLU A 151 10.03 -3.30 -19.83
N SER A 152 9.10 -3.11 -18.89
CA SER A 152 8.17 -1.98 -19.02
C SER A 152 7.63 -1.45 -17.70
N PHE A 153 7.30 -0.16 -17.71
CA PHE A 153 6.37 0.42 -16.75
C PHE A 153 5.01 0.51 -17.42
N LEU A 154 3.93 0.22 -16.71
CA LEU A 154 2.59 0.47 -17.21
C LEU A 154 2.01 1.63 -16.42
N VAL A 155 1.58 2.69 -17.11
CA VAL A 155 0.86 3.79 -16.50
C VAL A 155 -0.58 3.77 -17.01
N ILE A 156 -1.51 3.37 -16.14
CA ILE A 156 -2.94 3.35 -16.43
C ILE A 156 -3.54 4.60 -15.82
N GLY A 157 -4.08 5.50 -16.63
CA GLY A 157 -4.80 6.68 -16.16
C GLY A 157 -6.30 6.44 -16.19
N GLN A 158 -7.02 6.83 -15.15
CA GLN A 158 -8.48 6.99 -15.22
C GLN A 158 -8.81 8.39 -15.76
N ALA A 159 -8.32 8.72 -16.95
CA ALA A 159 -8.53 10.02 -17.55
C ALA A 159 -9.28 9.91 -18.89
N ASN A 160 -10.08 10.93 -19.18
CA ASN A 160 -10.81 11.07 -20.43
C ASN A 160 -9.81 11.05 -21.62
N VAL A 161 -10.31 10.61 -22.78
CA VAL A 161 -9.56 10.32 -24.00
C VAL A 161 -8.54 11.45 -24.33
N ASN A 162 -7.31 11.06 -24.73
CA ASN A 162 -6.18 11.91 -25.14
C ASN A 162 -5.43 12.68 -24.05
N THR A 163 -5.29 12.13 -22.84
CA THR A 163 -4.34 12.68 -21.87
C THR A 163 -2.90 12.35 -22.24
N THR A 164 -2.01 13.33 -22.05
CA THR A 164 -0.56 13.10 -22.14
C THR A 164 0.06 13.39 -20.79
N ILE A 165 0.88 12.47 -20.29
CA ILE A 165 1.72 12.71 -19.11
C ILE A 165 3.17 12.79 -19.58
N TYR A 166 3.98 13.59 -18.93
CA TYR A 166 5.41 13.65 -19.24
C TYR A 166 6.18 12.74 -18.29
N GLY A 167 6.84 11.73 -18.87
CA GLY A 167 7.67 10.77 -18.14
C GLY A 167 9.15 11.05 -18.35
N GLU A 168 9.90 11.04 -17.26
CA GLU A 168 11.35 11.12 -17.23
C GLU A 168 11.90 9.91 -16.46
N LEU A 169 12.80 9.15 -17.08
CA LEU A 169 13.53 8.06 -16.43
C LEU A 169 15.00 8.44 -16.35
N ASN A 170 15.50 8.58 -15.12
CA ASN A 170 16.89 8.89 -14.84
C ASN A 170 17.59 7.64 -14.26
N ASN A 171 18.78 7.31 -14.76
CA ASN A 171 19.67 6.38 -14.06
C ASN A 171 20.18 7.12 -12.81
N LEU A 172 20.14 6.51 -11.64
CA LEU A 172 20.82 7.03 -10.44
C LEU A 172 22.17 6.35 -10.19
N THR A 173 22.46 5.24 -10.87
CA THR A 173 23.69 4.47 -10.64
C THR A 173 24.94 5.29 -10.93
N TRP A 174 24.85 6.32 -11.78
CA TRP A 174 25.95 7.26 -12.02
C TRP A 174 26.32 8.08 -10.78
N LEU A 175 25.36 8.45 -9.92
CA LEU A 175 25.65 9.13 -8.66
C LEU A 175 26.46 8.23 -7.73
N LEU A 176 26.28 6.92 -7.86
CA LEU A 176 26.96 5.91 -7.06
C LEU A 176 28.31 5.48 -7.66
N GLY A 177 28.75 6.08 -8.77
CA GLY A 177 30.00 5.73 -9.45
C GLY A 177 29.95 4.43 -10.27
N GLY A 178 28.74 3.91 -10.55
CA GLY A 178 28.55 2.62 -11.21
C GLY A 178 28.73 1.42 -10.27
N THR A 179 28.23 0.25 -10.67
CA THR A 179 28.52 -1.02 -10.00
C THR A 179 29.08 -2.00 -11.02
N ALA A 180 29.72 -3.09 -10.57
CA ALA A 180 30.24 -4.12 -11.48
C ALA A 180 29.15 -4.68 -12.41
N ASP A 181 27.91 -4.76 -11.91
CA ASP A 181 26.75 -5.31 -12.63
C ASP A 181 25.91 -4.26 -13.36
N CYS A 182 26.23 -2.97 -13.18
CA CYS A 182 25.62 -1.83 -13.86
C CYS A 182 26.71 -0.92 -14.42
N SER A 183 27.33 -1.35 -15.53
CA SER A 183 28.29 -0.54 -16.25
C SER A 183 27.58 0.63 -16.95
N LEU A 184 28.06 1.84 -16.70
CA LEU A 184 27.53 3.05 -17.32
C LEU A 184 28.19 3.23 -18.69
N PRO A 185 27.42 3.36 -19.78
CA PRO A 185 28.01 3.72 -21.07
C PRO A 185 28.63 5.11 -20.96
N ALA A 186 29.84 5.30 -21.49
CA ALA A 186 30.47 6.60 -21.62
C ALA A 186 29.95 7.30 -22.89
N PRO A 187 29.45 8.56 -22.83
CA PRO A 187 29.36 9.46 -21.67
C PRO A 187 28.18 9.12 -20.76
N SER A 188 28.37 9.23 -19.45
CA SER A 188 27.35 8.96 -18.43
C SER A 188 26.28 10.06 -18.41
N TRP A 189 25.29 9.98 -19.29
CA TRP A 189 24.13 10.86 -19.20
C TRP A 189 23.21 10.36 -18.08
N PRO A 190 22.79 11.24 -17.15
CA PRO A 190 21.91 10.83 -16.06
C PRO A 190 20.51 10.47 -16.55
N THR A 191 20.07 11.06 -17.66
CA THR A 191 18.75 10.85 -18.24
C THR A 191 18.81 9.78 -19.31
N ILE A 192 18.02 8.73 -19.10
CA ILE A 192 17.87 7.63 -20.05
C ILE A 192 16.80 7.96 -21.07
N SER A 193 15.67 8.52 -20.62
CA SER A 193 14.55 8.86 -21.49
C SER A 193 13.71 9.98 -20.91
N ARG A 194 13.21 10.83 -21.82
CA ARG A 194 12.25 11.91 -21.56
C ARG A 194 11.26 11.91 -22.70
N ASN A 195 10.00 11.60 -22.43
CA ASN A 195 8.99 11.60 -23.48
C ASN A 195 7.60 11.93 -22.94
N PHE A 196 6.75 12.42 -23.82
CA PHE A 196 5.31 12.50 -23.57
C PHE A 196 4.71 11.11 -23.78
N LEU A 197 3.92 10.66 -22.82
CA LEU A 197 3.25 9.37 -22.80
C LEU A 197 1.77 9.62 -23.09
N PRO A 198 1.32 9.38 -24.33
CA PRO A 198 -0.11 9.43 -24.64
C PRO A 198 -0.79 8.26 -23.93
N ILE A 199 -1.81 8.57 -23.14
CA ILE A 199 -2.65 7.56 -22.51
C ILE A 199 -3.82 7.30 -23.46
N ILE A 200 -3.78 6.11 -24.06
CA ILE A 200 -4.74 5.70 -25.08
C ILE A 200 -5.91 5.04 -24.36
N TYR A 201 -7.11 5.56 -24.60
CA TYR A 201 -8.33 4.95 -24.10
C TYR A 201 -8.58 3.62 -24.84
N ASP A 202 -8.63 2.53 -24.09
CA ASP A 202 -9.04 1.23 -24.60
C ASP A 202 -10.51 1.02 -24.25
N GLU A 203 -11.37 1.11 -25.28
CA GLU A 203 -12.82 0.97 -25.14
C GLU A 203 -13.23 -0.41 -24.60
N SER A 204 -12.41 -1.44 -24.80
CA SER A 204 -12.71 -2.81 -24.38
C SER A 204 -12.53 -3.03 -22.88
N SER A 205 -11.58 -2.35 -22.27
CA SER A 205 -11.29 -2.43 -20.84
C SER A 205 -12.00 -1.32 -20.03
N GLY A 206 -12.46 -0.24 -20.69
CA GLY A 206 -13.00 0.94 -20.01
C GLY A 206 -11.93 1.75 -19.27
N TYR A 207 -10.65 1.46 -19.54
CA TYR A 207 -9.50 2.13 -18.95
C TYR A 207 -8.63 2.76 -20.03
N SER A 208 -8.04 3.89 -19.70
CA SER A 208 -7.02 4.56 -20.49
C SER A 208 -5.66 4.00 -20.08
N SER A 209 -4.99 3.24 -20.95
CA SER A 209 -3.67 2.67 -20.66
C SER A 209 -2.61 3.27 -21.57
N SER A 210 -1.48 3.66 -20.97
CA SER A 210 -0.24 3.90 -21.68
C SER A 210 0.79 2.92 -21.13
N GLY A 211 1.14 1.92 -21.91
CA GLY A 211 2.34 1.15 -21.62
C GLY A 211 3.55 2.04 -21.88
N TYR A 212 4.34 2.31 -20.84
CA TYR A 212 5.78 2.51 -21.03
C TYR A 212 6.39 1.13 -21.35
N ARG A 213 5.92 0.49 -22.43
CA ARG A 213 6.74 -0.53 -23.09
C ARG A 213 7.99 0.19 -23.50
N THR A 214 9.16 -0.35 -23.19
CA THR A 214 10.44 0.17 -23.66
C THR A 214 10.32 0.71 -25.07
N ALA A 215 10.26 2.02 -25.13
CA ALA A 215 10.90 2.85 -26.11
C ALA A 215 11.55 3.99 -25.32
N ILE A 216 12.47 3.60 -24.42
CA ILE A 216 13.82 4.18 -24.45
C ILE A 216 14.43 3.75 -25.79
N CYS A 217 13.81 4.22 -26.86
CA CYS A 217 14.26 4.07 -28.22
C CYS A 217 14.42 5.52 -28.63
N ASP A 218 15.63 5.87 -29.06
CA ASP A 218 15.74 7.03 -29.90
C ASP A 218 14.78 6.82 -31.07
N LYS A 219 14.07 7.86 -31.54
CA LYS A 219 13.10 7.74 -32.63
C LYS A 219 13.72 7.14 -33.91
N SER A 220 15.05 7.03 -33.94
CA SER A 220 15.91 6.53 -35.00
C SER A 220 16.32 5.05 -34.88
N SER A 221 16.22 4.39 -33.71
CA SER A 221 16.71 3.00 -33.52
C SER A 221 15.56 2.05 -33.16
N LEU A 222 15.40 0.98 -33.94
CA LEU A 222 14.42 -0.08 -33.69
C LEU A 222 14.73 -0.93 -32.44
N ASP A 223 15.94 -0.82 -31.90
CA ASP A 223 16.42 -1.63 -30.79
C ASP A 223 16.33 -0.84 -29.48
N CYS A 224 15.30 -1.13 -28.68
CA CYS A 224 15.19 -0.53 -27.35
C CYS A 224 16.08 -1.31 -26.38
N LEU A 225 16.97 -0.61 -25.68
CA LEU A 225 17.79 -1.23 -24.64
C LEU A 225 16.91 -1.55 -23.42
N PRO A 226 16.91 -2.81 -22.93
CA PRO A 226 16.15 -3.17 -21.75
C PRO A 226 16.66 -2.43 -20.52
N ILE A 227 15.78 -2.19 -19.55
CA ILE A 227 16.17 -1.61 -18.27
C ILE A 227 16.98 -2.67 -17.52
N ASN A 228 18.22 -2.34 -17.17
CA ASN A 228 19.10 -3.25 -16.45
C ASN A 228 18.61 -3.37 -14.99
N PRO A 229 18.15 -4.55 -14.55
CA PRO A 229 17.61 -4.76 -13.19
C PRO A 229 18.62 -4.48 -12.07
N ASN A 230 19.92 -4.46 -12.39
CA ASN A 230 20.99 -4.21 -11.41
C ASN A 230 21.29 -2.72 -11.18
N CYS A 231 20.69 -1.84 -11.98
CA CYS A 231 20.87 -0.40 -11.88
C CYS A 231 19.77 0.24 -11.02
N SER A 232 20.09 1.37 -10.38
CA SER A 232 19.10 2.21 -9.71
C SER A 232 18.53 3.23 -10.69
N TYR A 233 17.21 3.44 -10.67
CA TYR A 233 16.53 4.42 -11.52
C TYR A 233 15.63 5.35 -10.70
N VAL A 234 15.25 6.47 -11.29
CA VAL A 234 14.15 7.33 -10.82
C VAL A 234 13.21 7.56 -11.97
N LEU A 235 11.97 7.13 -11.80
CA LEU A 235 10.86 7.43 -12.70
C LEU A 235 10.12 8.65 -12.15
N ARG A 236 10.14 9.75 -12.91
CA ARG A 236 9.35 10.94 -12.62
C ARG A 236 8.23 11.05 -13.63
N LEU A 237 6.99 11.12 -13.15
CA LEU A 237 5.82 11.39 -13.96
C LEU A 237 5.29 12.77 -13.60
N SER A 238 4.98 13.57 -14.61
CA SER A 238 4.42 14.91 -14.42
C SER A 238 3.20 15.10 -15.29
N ASN A 239 2.14 15.64 -14.69
CA ASN A 239 0.92 16.01 -15.39
C ASN A 239 1.12 17.45 -15.91
N ASN A 240 1.58 17.59 -17.15
CA ASN A 240 1.91 18.90 -17.69
C ASN A 240 0.65 19.77 -17.84
N VAL A 241 0.77 21.06 -17.52
CA VAL A 241 -0.31 22.05 -17.59
C VAL A 241 -0.75 22.36 -19.03
N PHE A 242 0.00 21.89 -20.04
CA PHE A 242 -0.26 22.18 -21.44
C PHE A 242 -0.04 20.93 -22.31
N PRO A 243 -0.87 20.68 -23.33
CA PRO A 243 -2.00 21.52 -23.78
C PRO A 243 -3.31 21.33 -23.01
N ASP A 244 -3.57 20.19 -22.35
CA ASP A 244 -4.82 19.91 -21.65
C ASP A 244 -4.59 19.07 -20.38
N PRO A 245 -4.36 19.69 -19.22
CA PRO A 245 -4.13 18.95 -17.99
C PRO A 245 -5.45 18.41 -17.46
N LEU A 246 -5.55 17.10 -17.30
CA LEU A 246 -6.70 16.48 -16.65
C LEU A 246 -6.24 15.86 -15.33
N PRO A 247 -6.83 16.26 -14.19
CA PRO A 247 -6.57 15.57 -12.94
C PRO A 247 -7.09 14.12 -13.08
N GLY A 248 -6.28 13.18 -12.63
CA GLY A 248 -6.61 11.77 -12.77
C GLY A 248 -5.88 10.92 -11.74
N ILE A 249 -6.44 9.74 -11.50
CA ILE A 249 -5.75 8.69 -10.76
C ILE A 249 -4.93 7.91 -11.79
N PHE A 250 -3.61 7.87 -11.58
CA PHE A 250 -2.67 7.13 -12.38
C PHE A 250 -2.16 5.94 -11.58
N LYS A 251 -2.31 4.75 -12.13
CA LYS A 251 -1.81 3.48 -11.58
C LYS A 251 -0.52 3.12 -12.31
N ILE A 252 0.53 2.88 -11.57
CA ILE A 252 1.88 2.62 -12.09
C ILE A 252 2.29 1.22 -11.63
N SER A 253 2.59 0.34 -12.57
CA SER A 253 3.06 -1.04 -12.29
C SER A 253 4.32 -1.35 -13.10
N ILE A 254 5.13 -2.30 -12.65
CA ILE A 254 6.33 -2.80 -13.35
C ILE A 254 6.03 -4.22 -13.85
N TYR A 255 6.45 -4.56 -15.06
CA TYR A 255 6.20 -5.90 -15.63
C TYR A 255 7.49 -6.61 -16.06
N ASP A 256 7.51 -7.92 -15.85
CA ASP A 256 8.52 -8.86 -16.37
C ASP A 256 8.26 -9.17 -17.86
N LYS A 257 9.34 -9.48 -18.58
CA LYS A 257 9.39 -9.87 -19.99
C LYS A 257 8.69 -11.20 -20.22
N THR A 258 7.38 -11.14 -20.38
CA THR A 258 6.53 -12.30 -20.65
C THR A 258 5.59 -11.97 -21.80
N GLU A 259 5.20 -12.99 -22.57
CA GLU A 259 4.42 -12.85 -23.79
C GLU A 259 3.02 -12.21 -23.56
N GLU A 260 2.57 -12.14 -22.30
CA GLU A 260 1.30 -11.54 -21.86
C GLU A 260 1.51 -10.24 -21.04
N PRO A 261 1.52 -9.08 -21.71
CA PRO A 261 2.06 -7.81 -21.21
C PRO A 261 1.20 -7.09 -20.15
N MET A 262 0.17 -7.74 -19.58
CA MET A 262 -0.69 -7.15 -18.55
C MET A 262 -1.25 -8.16 -17.54
N ALA A 263 -0.80 -9.42 -17.54
CA ALA A 263 -1.29 -10.38 -16.55
C ALA A 263 -0.81 -9.99 -15.13
N GLU A 264 -1.69 -10.08 -14.13
CA GLU A 264 -1.37 -9.72 -12.73
C GLU A 264 -0.18 -10.52 -12.17
N GLU A 265 0.00 -11.75 -12.66
CA GLU A 265 1.13 -12.61 -12.31
C GLU A 265 2.48 -12.06 -12.77
N ASN A 266 2.49 -11.25 -13.83
CA ASN A 266 3.70 -10.66 -14.40
C ASN A 266 4.06 -9.31 -13.75
N LYS A 267 3.23 -8.80 -12.82
CA LYS A 267 3.55 -7.59 -12.06
C LYS A 267 4.69 -7.85 -11.09
N LEU A 268 5.77 -7.11 -11.30
CA LEU A 268 6.93 -7.05 -10.45
C LEU A 268 6.68 -6.14 -9.25
N ASP A 269 7.34 -6.48 -8.15
CA ASP A 269 7.36 -5.70 -6.93
C ASP A 269 8.09 -4.36 -7.13
N ILE A 270 7.55 -3.28 -6.58
CA ILE A 270 8.19 -1.96 -6.59
C ILE A 270 9.08 -1.85 -5.35
N PRO A 271 10.41 -1.93 -5.52
CA PRO A 271 11.36 -2.12 -4.41
C PRO A 271 11.36 -0.98 -3.40
N SER A 272 10.97 0.23 -3.82
CA SER A 272 10.96 1.42 -2.98
C SER A 272 9.64 1.61 -2.26
N ARG A 273 8.71 0.67 -2.31
CA ARG A 273 7.39 0.84 -1.67
C ARG A 273 6.93 -0.44 -0.97
N LEU A 274 6.50 -0.25 0.27
CA LEU A 274 6.00 -1.31 1.13
C LEU A 274 4.51 -1.10 1.39
N ASP A 275 3.74 -2.18 1.27
CA ASP A 275 2.35 -2.29 1.71
C ASP A 275 2.31 -3.08 3.02
N ILE A 276 2.23 -2.35 4.14
CA ILE A 276 2.13 -2.89 5.49
C ILE A 276 0.65 -3.10 5.79
N GLY A 277 0.19 -4.35 5.79
CA GLY A 277 -1.13 -4.74 6.26
C GLY A 277 -1.07 -5.30 7.68
N ALA A 278 -1.90 -4.77 8.58
CA ALA A 278 -2.13 -5.30 9.90
C ALA A 278 -3.59 -5.75 10.01
N LYS A 279 -3.82 -7.06 10.15
CA LYS A 279 -5.15 -7.63 10.36
C LYS A 279 -5.29 -8.01 11.82
N ALA A 280 -6.33 -7.52 12.50
CA ALA A 280 -6.65 -7.93 13.86
C ALA A 280 -8.03 -8.56 13.92
N ILE A 281 -8.14 -9.65 14.70
CA ILE A 281 -9.40 -10.36 14.95
C ILE A 281 -9.69 -10.29 16.45
N PHE A 282 -10.86 -9.75 16.80
CA PHE A 282 -11.33 -9.70 18.19
C PHE A 282 -12.81 -10.08 18.27
N GLY A 283 -13.10 -11.21 18.92
CA GLY A 283 -14.46 -11.76 18.96
C GLY A 283 -14.96 -12.10 17.57
N ASN A 284 -16.07 -11.50 17.15
CA ASN A 284 -16.65 -11.68 15.81
C ASN A 284 -16.27 -10.57 14.82
N SER A 285 -15.38 -9.65 15.21
CA SER A 285 -14.95 -8.53 14.38
C SER A 285 -13.55 -8.77 13.83
N SER A 286 -13.36 -8.49 12.54
CA SER A 286 -12.05 -8.48 11.88
C SER A 286 -11.83 -7.08 11.30
N GLN A 287 -10.69 -6.48 11.59
CA GLN A 287 -10.26 -5.21 11.03
C GLN A 287 -8.95 -5.39 10.29
N LEU A 288 -8.81 -4.75 9.13
CA LEU A 288 -7.58 -4.73 8.34
C LEU A 288 -7.20 -3.28 8.11
N VAL A 289 -6.06 -2.87 8.64
CA VAL A 289 -5.46 -1.56 8.40
C VAL A 289 -4.30 -1.76 7.43
N ARG A 290 -4.21 -0.93 6.39
CA ARG A 290 -3.10 -0.95 5.43
C ARG A 290 -2.42 0.41 5.39
N ALA A 291 -1.10 0.42 5.38
CA ALA A 291 -0.29 1.60 5.14
C ALA A 291 0.70 1.34 4.01
N LYS A 292 0.70 2.25 3.04
CA LYS A 292 1.65 2.26 1.93
C LYS A 292 2.72 3.30 2.23
N THR A 293 3.98 2.86 2.36
CA THR A 293 5.10 3.76 2.69
C THR A 293 6.23 3.61 1.68
N PRO A 294 6.88 4.71 1.27
CA PRO A 294 8.13 4.59 0.52
C PRO A 294 9.23 4.04 1.44
N MET A 295 10.02 3.09 0.93
CA MET A 295 11.31 2.69 1.48
C MET A 295 12.34 3.69 0.93
N ARG A 296 12.72 4.67 1.75
CA ARG A 296 13.84 5.56 1.44
C ARG A 296 15.06 5.05 2.20
N PRO A 297 16.25 4.98 1.56
CA PRO A 297 17.47 4.83 2.34
C PRO A 297 17.51 5.96 3.38
N PRO A 298 17.93 5.70 4.62
CA PRO A 298 18.04 6.73 5.63
C PRO A 298 18.96 7.81 5.05
N LEU A 299 18.42 9.01 4.92
CA LEU A 299 19.17 10.20 4.51
C LEU A 299 20.24 10.59 5.55
N SER A 300 20.52 9.73 6.54
CA SER A 300 21.51 9.95 7.60
C SER A 300 22.92 10.14 7.06
N GLY A 301 23.22 9.74 5.82
CA GLY A 301 24.48 10.05 5.14
C GLY A 301 24.45 11.33 4.28
N LEU A 302 23.28 11.86 3.93
CA LEU A 302 23.16 13.06 3.08
C LEU A 302 22.95 14.33 3.91
N TYR A 303 22.33 14.21 5.08
CA TYR A 303 22.41 15.22 6.12
C TYR A 303 23.64 14.96 6.97
N ASP A 304 24.82 15.15 6.38
CA ASP A 304 26.01 15.48 7.16
C ASP A 304 25.67 16.80 7.86
N PHE A 305 25.22 16.73 9.10
CA PHE A 305 24.92 17.94 9.86
C PHE A 305 26.25 18.66 10.06
N VAL A 306 26.42 19.78 9.36
CA VAL A 306 27.50 20.71 9.68
C VAL A 306 27.18 21.27 11.05
N VAL A 307 27.86 20.75 12.08
CA VAL A 307 27.82 21.33 13.41
C VAL A 307 28.56 22.65 13.33
N PHE A 308 27.81 23.73 13.18
CA PHE A 308 28.34 25.07 13.38
C PHE A 308 28.52 25.26 14.89
N SER A 309 29.77 25.27 15.33
CA SER A 309 30.14 25.72 16.67
C SER A 309 30.89 27.05 16.53
N GLU A 310 30.45 28.07 17.27
CA GLU A 310 31.18 29.34 17.37
C GLU A 310 32.49 29.18 18.14
N GLN A 311 32.68 28.07 18.86
CA GLN A 311 33.86 27.76 19.64
C GLN A 311 34.60 26.52 19.10
N PRO A 312 35.93 26.45 19.23
CA PRO A 312 36.70 25.29 18.79
C PRO A 312 36.23 24.03 19.53
N ILE A 313 35.86 23.01 18.76
CA ILE A 313 35.55 21.68 19.30
C ILE A 313 36.87 21.08 19.77
N VAL A 314 37.10 21.06 21.09
CA VAL A 314 38.26 20.41 21.68
C VAL A 314 38.05 18.90 21.59
N LYS A 315 38.98 18.22 20.91
CA LYS A 315 39.01 16.76 20.78
C LYS A 315 39.43 16.08 22.07
#